data_AF-A0A958UIB3-F1
#
_entry.id   AF-A0A958UIB3-F1
#
_cell.length_a   1.000
_cell.length_b   1.000
_cell.length_c   1.000
_cell.angle_alpha   90.00
_cell.angle_beta   90.00
_cell.angle_gamma   90.00
#
_symmetry.space_group_name_H-M   'P 1'
#
loop_
_entity.id
_entity.type
_entity.pdbx_description
1 polymer ?
#
loop_
_entity_poly.entity_id
_entity_poly.type
_entity_poly.pdbx_seq_one_letter_code
_entity_poly.pdbx_strand_id
1 'polypeptide(L)' 'CKNGAQLIFKGEDFKLTLNSDSLEFESHHTEVKGRYVTNIDFQIEESDIKKFQDATLSEIVLKVKKQELFFTKYNSEK' A
#
# COMPACT_ATOMS: atom_id res chain seq x y z
N CYS A 1 10.69 15.51 8.09
CA CYS A 1 10.61 14.06 8.40
C CYS A 1 10.47 13.31 7.08
N LYS A 2 11.39 12.38 6.77
CA LYS A 2 11.29 11.52 5.58
C LYS A 2 10.25 10.45 5.90
N ASN A 3 9.00 10.71 5.52
CA ASN A 3 7.91 9.77 5.73
C ASN A 3 7.85 8.91 4.47
N GLY A 4 8.25 7.64 4.59
CA GLY A 4 8.19 6.66 3.49
C GLY A 4 6.74 6.41 3.00
N ALA A 5 6.48 5.23 2.46
CA ALA A 5 5.13 4.83 2.13
C ALA A 5 4.46 4.14 3.31
N GLN A 6 3.14 4.26 3.38
CA GLN A 6 2.33 3.54 4.34
C GLN A 6 1.17 2.89 3.62
N LEU A 7 1.05 1.57 3.74
CA LEU A 7 -0.04 0.80 3.18
C LEU A 7 -0.96 0.35 4.31
N ILE A 8 -2.22 0.76 4.24
CA ILE A 8 -3.21 0.53 5.28
C ILE A 8 -4.30 -0.34 4.70
N PHE A 9 -4.50 -1.51 5.29
CA PHE A 9 -5.62 -2.38 5.00
C PHE A 9 -6.66 -2.19 6.10
N LYS A 10 -7.89 -1.87 5.71
CA LYS A 10 -9.04 -1.81 6.62
C LYS A 10 -10.04 -2.88 6.23
N GLY A 11 -10.35 -3.74 7.17
CA GLY A 11 -11.56 -4.57 7.13
C GLY A 11 -12.60 -4.07 8.13
N GLU A 12 -13.70 -4.80 8.24
CA GLU A 12 -14.77 -4.51 9.19
C GLU A 12 -14.28 -4.55 10.65
N ASP A 13 -13.42 -5.51 11.00
CA ASP A 13 -12.96 -5.74 12.38
C ASP A 13 -11.44 -5.64 12.58
N PHE A 14 -10.69 -5.22 11.55
CA PHE A 14 -9.24 -5.10 11.66
C PHE A 14 -8.68 -3.94 10.85
N LYS A 15 -7.55 -3.42 11.33
CA LYS A 15 -6.75 -2.43 10.62
C LYS A 15 -5.28 -2.85 10.67
N LEU A 16 -4.75 -3.24 9.52
CA LEU A 16 -3.32 -3.52 9.38
C LEU A 16 -2.64 -2.32 8.74
N THR A 17 -1.53 -1.89 9.32
CA THR A 17 -0.75 -0.75 8.84
C THR A 17 0.68 -1.20 8.61
N LEU A 18 1.06 -1.28 7.34
CA LEU A 18 2.41 -1.62 6.90
C LEU A 18 3.16 -0.34 6.56
N ASN A 19 4.35 -0.20 7.09
CA ASN A 19 5.26 0.88 6.70
C ASN A 19 6.23 0.33 5.65
N SER A 20 6.67 1.16 4.71
CA SER A 20 7.70 0.76 3.77
C SER A 20 9.03 0.50 4.48
N ASP A 21 9.80 -0.44 3.96
CA ASP A 21 11.14 -0.74 4.45
C ASP A 21 12.07 0.48 4.30
N SER A 22 11.98 1.16 3.16
CA SER A 22 12.74 2.38 2.90
C SER A 22 11.95 3.64 3.28
N LEU A 23 12.63 4.58 3.95
CA LEU A 23 12.14 5.94 4.18
C LEU A 23 12.37 6.86 2.97
N GLU A 24 13.19 6.42 2.00
CA GLU A 24 13.55 7.17 0.81
C GLU A 24 12.94 6.55 -0.44
N PHE A 25 12.27 7.39 -1.21
CA PHE A 25 11.68 6.99 -2.48
C PHE A 25 12.71 7.11 -3.60
N GLU A 26 13.27 5.99 -4.04
CA GLU A 26 14.10 5.94 -5.24
C GLU A 26 13.20 5.88 -6.47
N SER A 27 13.29 6.90 -7.33
CA SER A 27 12.48 7.01 -8.53
C SER A 27 13.37 6.81 -9.75
N HIS A 28 13.17 5.72 -10.47
CA HIS A 28 13.91 5.41 -11.68
C HIS A 28 13.17 5.95 -12.91
N HIS A 29 13.92 6.51 -13.85
CA HIS A 29 13.38 6.91 -15.14
C HIS A 29 13.10 5.65 -15.98
N THR A 30 11.92 5.57 -16.59
CA THR A 30 11.58 4.47 -17.50
C THR A 30 11.98 4.80 -18.94
N GLU A 31 11.94 3.83 -19.85
CA GLU A 31 12.19 4.08 -21.28
C GLU A 31 11.20 5.09 -21.89
N VAL A 32 10.04 5.30 -21.25
CA VAL A 32 9.04 6.30 -21.65
C VAL A 32 9.37 7.66 -21.02
N LYS A 33 9.62 8.65 -21.88
CA LYS A 33 9.94 10.03 -21.48
C LYS A 33 8.86 10.60 -20.55
N GLY A 34 9.26 11.05 -19.37
CA GLY A 34 8.38 11.68 -18.38
C GLY A 34 7.64 10.70 -17.45
N ARG A 35 7.92 9.40 -17.55
CA ARG A 35 7.39 8.40 -16.62
C ARG A 35 8.48 7.93 -15.66
N TYR A 36 8.19 8.11 -14.37
CA TYR A 36 9.03 7.68 -13.26
C TYR A 36 8.36 6.52 -12.54
N VAL A 37 9.15 5.52 -12.16
CA VAL A 37 8.70 4.39 -11.35
C VAL A 37 9.39 4.46 -10.01
N THR A 38 8.61 4.37 -8.95
CA THR A 38 9.10 4.29 -7.58
C THR A 38 8.79 2.90 -7.06
N ASN A 39 9.82 2.12 -6.78
CA ASN A 39 9.66 0.81 -6.17
C ASN A 39 9.49 1.02 -4.67
N ILE A 40 8.48 0.36 -4.09
CA ILE A 40 8.15 0.46 -2.68
C ILE A 40 7.90 -0.95 -2.18
N ASP A 41 8.79 -1.41 -1.31
CA ASP A 41 8.68 -2.71 -0.67
C ASP A 41 8.03 -2.57 0.71
N PHE A 42 7.08 -3.46 0.98
CA PHE A 42 6.39 -3.57 2.26
C PHE A 42 6.69 -4.94 2.86
N GLN A 43 7.20 -4.95 4.09
CA GLN A 43 7.37 -6.18 4.84
C GLN A 43 6.07 -6.51 5.57
N ILE A 44 5.62 -7.76 5.46
CA ILE A 44 4.48 -8.29 6.21
C ILE A 44 4.91 -9.55 6.97
N GLU A 45 4.44 -9.69 8.19
CA GLU A 45 4.69 -10.89 9.00
C GLU A 45 3.56 -11.91 8.84
N GLU A 46 3.89 -13.19 9.01
CA GLU A 46 2.90 -14.28 8.93
C GLU A 46 1.77 -14.11 9.97
N SER A 47 2.10 -13.58 11.14
CA SER A 47 1.16 -13.24 12.21
C SER A 47 0.10 -12.21 11.78
N ASP A 48 0.45 -11.33 10.83
CA ASP A 48 -0.47 -10.32 10.28
C ASP A 48 -1.25 -10.85 9.09
N ILE A 49 -0.66 -11.74 8.27
CA ILE A 49 -1.37 -12.49 7.21
C ILE A 49 -2.52 -13.29 7.80
N LYS A 50 -2.33 -13.97 8.94
CA LYS A 50 -3.40 -14.77 9.57
C LYS A 50 -4.60 -13.91 9.96
N LYS A 51 -4.36 -12.70 10.49
CA LYS A 51 -5.43 -11.73 10.80
C LYS A 51 -6.11 -11.21 9.53
N PHE A 52 -5.37 -11.13 8.43
CA PHE A 52 -5.89 -10.69 7.13
C PHE A 52 -6.72 -11.79 6.44
N GLN A 53 -6.35 -13.06 6.59
CA GLN A 53 -6.99 -14.19 5.92
C GLN A 53 -8.40 -14.48 6.44
N ASP A 54 -8.60 -14.34 7.75
CA ASP A 54 -9.90 -14.53 8.41
C ASP A 54 -10.82 -13.30 8.31
N ALA A 55 -10.31 -12.18 7.79
CA ALA A 55 -11.02 -10.91 7.85
C ALA A 55 -11.43 -10.37 6.48
N THR A 56 -12.66 -9.88 6.39
CA THR A 56 -13.20 -9.26 5.18
C THR A 56 -12.52 -7.93 4.93
N LEU A 57 -11.68 -7.87 3.89
CA LEU A 57 -11.06 -6.62 3.45
C LEU A 57 -12.08 -5.69 2.79
N SER A 58 -12.22 -4.49 3.33
CA SER A 58 -13.17 -3.48 2.86
C SER A 58 -12.49 -2.39 2.02
N GLU A 59 -11.32 -1.92 2.46
CA GLU A 59 -10.61 -0.79 1.85
C GLU A 59 -9.09 -0.98 1.95
N ILE A 60 -8.37 -0.60 0.90
CA ILE A 60 -6.91 -0.47 0.92
C ILE A 60 -6.55 0.99 0.68
N VAL A 61 -5.70 1.55 1.53
CA VAL A 61 -5.23 2.94 1.40
C VAL A 61 -3.71 2.95 1.33
N LEU A 62 -3.16 3.47 0.24
CA LEU A 62 -1.74 3.72 0.09
C LEU A 62 -1.46 5.21 0.30
N LYS A 63 -0.74 5.53 1.37
CA LYS A 63 -0.23 6.88 1.61
C LYS A 63 1.22 6.97 1.16
N VAL A 64 1.49 7.87 0.24
CA VAL A 64 2.85 8.11 -0.29
C VAL A 64 3.11 9.60 -0.34
N LYS A 65 4.21 10.06 0.27
CA LYS A 65 4.61 11.48 0.33
C LYS A 65 3.50 12.39 0.89
N LYS A 66 2.71 13.01 0.00
CA LYS A 66 1.57 13.91 0.32
C LYS A 66 0.27 13.47 -0.37
N GLN A 67 0.22 12.24 -0.87
CA GLN A 67 -0.92 11.67 -1.57
C GLN A 67 -1.45 10.47 -0.82
N GLU A 68 -2.77 10.31 -0.88
CA GLU A 68 -3.50 9.17 -0.36
C GLU A 68 -4.29 8.57 -1.50
N LEU A 69 -4.00 7.32 -1.81
CA LEU A 69 -4.64 6.55 -2.86
C LEU A 69 -5.55 5.54 -2.18
N PHE A 70 -6.84 5.58 -2.51
CA PHE A 70 -7.84 4.65 -2.00
C PHE A 70 -8.13 3.63 -3.10
N PHE A 71 -7.93 2.35 -2.77
CA PHE A 71 -8.32 1.24 -3.61
C PHE A 71 -9.55 0.59 -3.00
N THR A 72 -10.58 0.50 -3.82
CA THR A 72 -11.80 -0.24 -3.53
C THR A 72 -11.80 -1.53 -4.35
N LYS A 73 -12.48 -2.54 -3.82
CA LYS A 73 -12.70 -3.79 -4.55
C LYS A 73 -13.42 -3.47 -5.87
N TYR A 74 -12.80 -3.83 -6.99
CA TYR A 74 -13.46 -3.76 -8.28
C TYR A 74 -14.58 -4.81 -8.33
N ASN A 75 -15.82 -4.36 -8.15
CA ASN A 75 -16.99 -5.19 -8.41
C ASN A 75 -17.22 -5.17 -9.93
N SER A 76 -16.80 -6.24 -10.59
CA SER A 76 -17.10 -6.48 -12.00
C SER A 76 -18.58 -6.87 -12.16
N GLU A 77 -19.50 -5.96 -11.85
CA GLU A 77 -20.90 -6.13 -12.22
C GLU A 77 -21.15 -5.40 -13.55
N LYS A 78 -21.15 -6.19 -14.62
CA LYS A 78 -21.77 -5.83 -15.90
C LYS A 78 -22.44 -7.06 -16.48
#